data_AF-A0A8H4XRM5-F1
#
_entry.id   AF-A0A8H4XRM5-F1
#
_cell.length_a   1.000
_cell.length_b   1.000
_cell.length_c   1.000
_cell.angle_alpha   90.00
_cell.angle_beta   90.00
_cell.angle_gamma   90.00
#
_symmetry.space_group_name_H-M   'P 1'
#
loop_
_entity.id
_entity.type
_entity.pdbx_description
1 polymer ?
#
loop_
_entity_poly.entity_id
_entity_poly.type
_entity_poly.pdbx_seq_one_letter_code
_entity_poly.pdbx_strand_id
1 'polypeptide(L)'
;MLTAVLYSRCSSPSSLAGTEAEVLVLQSMTRGMFLRKRVTSDLQNLEKNTTLFTTLQSLARAALVRRDIGQILSQLEENEDEVVQLQGLIRAMLVRVDVGNILSGLEAEEDIVMDFQARIRGYLIRLRFAEKQRFFRENMEKVIKVQSFVRGKIQGQAYKSLTSGKNPPVGTIKGFVHLLNDSDFDFDEEIEFERLRKNVVQQVRQNEMADQYVSQLDIKIALLVKNKITLDEVVKHQKHFGGHVGSLLSNNNILSKDPFDLKALNKTSRKKLEQYQVLFFLLQTQPQYLARLFRKLREQNTSDKEYDKTKHVIMGLFGYAQKRREEYYLIRLITRSIKEEIQSCPSLQDWVRCNSFWLKLFVAYVKSPRDRKFLREILNPIVKEWILENPDIDLESDPMQIYRTAVINEELRTGQKSQRPLDIPKEAAIRDPETRAIFIQHLENLRDISEQFLGRFHEALPKMPFGIRYIAKELYEMLIAQYSNEDPGL
;
A
#
# COMPACT_ATOMS: atom_id res chain seq x y z
N MET A 1 18.18 -70.84 110.31
CA MET A 1 17.96 -71.53 111.60
C MET A 1 17.76 -73.00 111.26
N LEU A 2 18.67 -73.88 111.73
CA LEU A 2 18.80 -75.33 111.45
C LEU A 2 19.16 -75.63 109.98
N THR A 3 20.37 -76.08 109.63
CA THR A 3 21.05 -77.29 110.13
C THR A 3 22.58 -77.14 110.08
N ALA A 4 23.16 -76.79 111.23
CA ALA A 4 24.39 -77.44 111.67
C ALA A 4 24.02 -78.86 112.16
N VAL A 5 25.01 -79.73 112.31
CA VAL A 5 24.92 -81.18 112.63
C VAL A 5 24.84 -82.05 111.38
N LEU A 6 26.01 -82.43 110.86
CA LEU A 6 26.37 -83.80 110.45
C LEU A 6 27.85 -83.81 110.00
N TYR A 7 28.73 -83.40 110.93
CA TYR A 7 30.16 -83.65 110.86
C TYR A 7 30.49 -84.55 112.04
N SER A 8 30.61 -85.86 111.81
CA SER A 8 31.35 -86.85 112.62
C SER A 8 30.77 -88.25 112.45
N ARG A 9 31.68 -89.19 112.16
CA ARG A 9 31.59 -90.65 112.32
C ARG A 9 30.94 -91.49 111.20
N CYS A 10 31.86 -91.99 110.37
CA CYS A 10 32.07 -93.40 110.05
C CYS A 10 30.85 -94.19 109.57
N SER A 11 30.84 -94.56 108.29
CA SER A 11 31.20 -95.93 107.84
C SER A 11 30.83 -96.15 106.36
N SER A 12 31.72 -96.82 105.62
CA SER A 12 31.55 -97.42 104.27
C SER A 12 31.27 -96.49 103.05
N PRO A 13 32.29 -96.17 102.23
CA PRO A 13 32.15 -95.48 100.93
C PRO A 13 31.58 -96.35 99.79
N SER A 14 30.84 -97.42 100.10
CA SER A 14 30.33 -98.40 99.12
C SER A 14 28.80 -98.43 98.99
N SER A 15 28.04 -97.82 99.91
CA SER A 15 26.56 -97.75 99.82
C SER A 15 26.04 -96.44 99.19
N LEU A 16 26.81 -95.33 99.23
CA LEU A 16 26.40 -94.05 98.62
C LEU A 16 26.70 -93.97 97.11
N ALA A 17 27.71 -94.69 96.62
CA ALA A 17 28.07 -94.70 95.19
C ALA A 17 26.98 -95.36 94.31
N GLY A 18 26.20 -96.29 94.88
CA GLY A 18 25.07 -96.92 94.18
C GLY A 18 23.87 -95.97 93.97
N THR A 19 23.69 -95.00 94.86
CA THR A 19 22.54 -94.07 94.83
C THR A 19 22.81 -92.76 94.06
N GLU A 20 24.07 -92.45 93.74
CA GLU A 20 24.47 -91.22 93.02
C GLU A 20 23.90 -91.17 91.59
N ALA A 21 23.91 -92.31 90.89
CA ALA A 21 23.32 -92.45 89.56
C ALA A 21 21.79 -92.18 89.59
N GLU A 22 21.09 -92.68 90.61
CA GLU A 22 19.65 -92.46 90.79
C GLU A 22 19.33 -91.00 91.11
N VAL A 23 20.16 -90.32 91.91
CA VAL A 23 20.00 -88.89 92.21
C VAL A 23 20.29 -88.01 91.00
N LEU A 24 21.29 -88.32 90.18
CA LEU A 24 21.56 -87.60 88.93
C LEU A 24 20.44 -87.79 87.90
N VAL A 25 19.87 -89.00 87.82
CA VAL A 25 18.67 -89.27 87.03
C VAL A 25 17.50 -88.43 87.56
N LEU A 26 17.25 -88.41 88.87
CA LEU A 26 16.18 -87.60 89.45
C LEU A 26 16.41 -86.09 89.23
N GLN A 27 17.63 -85.58 89.39
CA GLN A 27 17.96 -84.17 89.16
C GLN A 27 17.83 -83.78 87.68
N SER A 28 18.28 -84.63 86.75
CA SER A 28 18.11 -84.40 85.31
C SER A 28 16.64 -84.45 84.90
N MET A 29 15.85 -85.39 85.46
CA MET A 29 14.40 -85.44 85.30
C MET A 29 13.73 -84.19 85.87
N THR A 30 14.17 -83.69 87.03
CA THR A 30 13.63 -82.49 87.67
C THR A 30 13.96 -81.23 86.88
N ARG A 31 15.20 -81.08 86.39
CA ARG A 31 15.61 -79.99 85.48
C ARG A 31 14.84 -80.05 84.17
N GLY A 32 14.67 -81.24 83.60
CA GLY A 32 13.87 -81.48 82.41
C GLY A 32 12.39 -81.13 82.64
N MET A 33 11.83 -81.47 83.80
CA MET A 33 10.47 -81.11 84.19
C MET A 33 10.29 -79.60 84.32
N PHE A 34 11.21 -78.89 84.99
CA PHE A 34 11.17 -77.43 85.10
C PHE A 34 11.34 -76.74 83.74
N LEU A 35 12.23 -77.25 82.88
CA LEU A 35 12.40 -76.73 81.53
C LEU A 35 11.13 -76.93 80.69
N ARG A 36 10.55 -78.14 80.69
CA ARG A 36 9.28 -78.42 80.00
C ARG A 36 8.17 -77.53 80.54
N LYS A 37 8.03 -77.39 81.85
CA LYS A 37 7.02 -76.50 82.46
C LYS A 37 7.17 -75.05 82.03
N ARG A 38 8.40 -74.53 81.99
CA ARG A 38 8.69 -73.17 81.48
C ARG A 38 8.35 -73.06 79.99
N VAL A 39 8.81 -73.99 79.16
CA VAL A 39 8.50 -74.01 77.73
C VAL A 39 6.99 -74.10 77.48
N THR A 40 6.28 -74.95 78.22
CA THR A 40 4.81 -75.04 78.14
C THR A 40 4.15 -73.74 78.57
N SER A 41 4.66 -73.08 79.61
CA SER A 41 4.16 -71.76 80.04
C SER A 41 4.39 -70.69 78.97
N ASP A 42 5.57 -70.68 78.33
CA ASP A 42 5.89 -69.74 77.26
C ASP A 42 5.03 -70.00 76.02
N LEU A 43 4.82 -71.27 75.64
CA LEU A 43 3.93 -71.67 74.56
C LEU A 43 2.48 -71.25 74.83
N GLN A 44 1.96 -71.48 76.05
CA GLN A 44 0.62 -71.04 76.43
C GLN A 44 0.49 -69.51 76.41
N ASN A 45 1.53 -68.77 76.81
CA ASN A 45 1.55 -67.31 76.74
C ASN A 45 1.59 -66.81 75.29
N LEU A 46 2.34 -67.48 74.40
CA LEU A 46 2.35 -67.21 72.96
C LEU A 46 0.99 -67.50 72.32
N GLU A 47 0.37 -68.63 72.66
CA GLU A 47 -0.95 -69.04 72.15
C GLU A 47 -2.03 -68.05 72.59
N LYS A 48 -2.06 -67.65 73.87
CA LYS A 48 -2.96 -66.62 74.40
C LYS A 48 -2.83 -65.28 73.67
N ASN A 49 -1.61 -64.89 73.30
CA ASN A 49 -1.33 -63.62 72.63
C ASN A 49 -1.32 -63.70 71.09
N THR A 50 -1.61 -64.87 70.50
CA THR A 50 -1.58 -65.07 69.04
C THR A 50 -2.56 -64.14 68.32
N THR A 51 -3.73 -63.89 68.91
CA THR A 51 -4.74 -62.95 68.37
C THR A 51 -4.24 -61.51 68.37
N LEU A 52 -3.51 -61.09 69.41
CA LEU A 52 -2.91 -59.75 69.47
C LEU A 52 -1.83 -59.56 68.41
N PHE A 53 -0.93 -60.53 68.25
CA PHE A 53 0.13 -60.45 67.24
C PHE A 53 -0.41 -60.46 65.82
N THR A 54 -1.38 -61.33 65.52
CA THR A 54 -2.03 -61.37 64.21
C THR A 54 -2.80 -60.08 63.91
N THR A 55 -3.45 -59.49 64.92
CA THR A 55 -4.10 -58.17 64.80
C THR A 55 -3.09 -57.06 64.57
N LEU A 56 -1.98 -57.04 65.32
CA LEU A 56 -0.93 -56.04 65.12
C LEU A 56 -0.30 -56.16 63.72
N GLN A 57 -0.02 -57.38 63.27
CA GLN A 57 0.51 -57.65 61.93
C GLN A 57 -0.46 -57.23 60.82
N SER A 58 -1.76 -57.50 60.99
CA SER A 58 -2.77 -57.09 60.01
C SER A 58 -2.92 -55.56 59.98
N LEU A 59 -2.89 -54.90 61.13
CA LEU A 59 -2.89 -53.43 61.23
C LEU A 59 -1.63 -52.81 60.61
N ALA A 60 -0.45 -53.39 60.84
CA ALA A 60 0.79 -52.92 60.25
C ALA A 60 0.79 -53.06 58.71
N ARG A 61 0.34 -54.22 58.19
CA ARG A 61 0.17 -54.41 56.75
C ARG A 61 -0.85 -53.42 56.15
N ALA A 62 -1.98 -53.22 56.84
CA ALA A 62 -2.99 -52.26 56.42
C ALA A 62 -2.45 -50.81 56.43
N ALA A 63 -1.65 -50.44 57.43
CA ALA A 63 -1.02 -49.12 57.52
C ALA A 63 -0.03 -48.88 56.38
N LEU A 64 0.81 -49.86 56.05
CA LEU A 64 1.73 -49.78 54.91
C LEU A 64 0.98 -49.60 53.60
N VAL A 65 -0.03 -50.43 53.32
CA VAL A 65 -0.84 -50.32 52.09
C VAL A 65 -1.56 -48.99 52.00
N ARG A 66 -2.16 -48.49 53.10
CA ARG A 66 -2.82 -47.17 53.09
C ARG A 66 -1.84 -46.03 52.85
N ARG A 67 -0.61 -46.13 53.36
CA ARG A 67 0.44 -45.16 53.09
C ARG A 67 0.81 -45.14 51.61
N ASP A 68 1.02 -46.32 51.02
CA ASP A 68 1.39 -46.44 49.62
C ASP A 68 0.25 -45.94 48.71
N ILE A 69 -1.01 -46.26 49.04
CA ILE A 69 -2.20 -45.70 48.36
C ILE A 69 -2.24 -44.18 48.51
N GLY A 70 -2.00 -43.65 49.71
CA GLY A 70 -1.97 -42.21 49.95
C GLY A 70 -0.90 -41.49 49.12
N GLN A 71 0.28 -42.10 48.94
CA GLN A 71 1.32 -41.56 48.06
C GLN A 71 0.88 -41.53 46.60
N ILE A 72 0.25 -42.60 46.11
CA ILE A 72 -0.27 -42.64 44.74
C ILE A 72 -1.36 -41.57 44.54
N LEU A 73 -2.28 -41.43 45.49
CA LEU A 73 -3.32 -40.40 45.42
C LEU A 73 -2.73 -38.99 45.40
N SER A 74 -1.76 -38.70 46.26
CA SER A 74 -1.06 -37.41 46.27
C SER A 74 -0.37 -37.13 44.94
N GLN A 75 0.29 -38.12 44.33
CA GLN A 75 0.91 -37.96 43.01
C GLN A 75 -0.12 -37.74 41.90
N LEU A 76 -1.29 -38.38 41.99
CA LEU A 76 -2.37 -38.17 41.03
C LEU A 76 -2.98 -36.77 41.16
N GLU A 77 -3.20 -36.30 42.39
CA GLU A 77 -3.68 -34.93 42.68
C GLU A 77 -2.67 -33.88 42.21
N GLU A 78 -1.36 -34.09 42.46
CA GLU A 78 -0.30 -33.18 42.01
C GLU A 78 -0.24 -33.00 40.50
N ASN A 79 -0.63 -34.03 39.72
CA ASN A 79 -0.59 -33.98 38.24
C ASN A 79 -1.97 -33.70 37.61
N GLU A 80 -3.02 -33.48 38.41
CA GLU A 80 -4.38 -33.32 37.91
C GLU A 80 -4.48 -32.07 37.02
N ASP A 81 -3.89 -30.97 37.45
CA ASP A 81 -3.92 -29.69 36.73
C ASP A 81 -3.22 -29.78 35.37
N GLU A 82 -2.05 -30.42 35.27
CA GLU A 82 -1.34 -30.60 34.00
C GLU A 82 -2.12 -31.49 33.03
N VAL A 83 -2.75 -32.55 33.53
CA VAL A 83 -3.58 -33.44 32.71
C VAL A 83 -4.82 -32.70 32.21
N VAL A 84 -5.49 -31.92 33.06
CA VAL A 84 -6.65 -31.10 32.66
C VAL A 84 -6.24 -30.06 31.62
N GLN A 85 -5.10 -29.39 31.80
CA GLN A 85 -4.56 -28.45 30.82
C GLN A 85 -4.25 -29.12 29.48
N LEU A 86 -3.57 -30.28 29.49
CA LEU A 86 -3.26 -31.04 28.28
C LEU A 86 -4.54 -31.48 27.55
N GLN A 87 -5.53 -32.00 28.28
CA GLN A 87 -6.83 -32.35 27.71
C GLN A 87 -7.53 -31.13 27.10
N GLY A 88 -7.46 -29.98 27.77
CA GLY A 88 -7.99 -28.72 27.27
C GLY A 88 -7.35 -28.30 25.95
N LEU A 89 -6.02 -28.38 25.87
CA LEU A 89 -5.26 -28.05 24.66
C LEU A 89 -5.58 -29.01 23.50
N ILE A 90 -5.68 -30.32 23.77
CA ILE A 90 -6.05 -31.31 22.76
C ILE A 90 -7.46 -31.04 22.22
N ARG A 91 -8.44 -30.85 23.12
CA ARG A 91 -9.83 -30.53 22.73
C ARG A 91 -9.89 -29.24 21.89
N ALA A 92 -9.17 -28.20 22.30
CA ALA A 92 -9.09 -26.95 21.55
C ALA A 92 -8.47 -27.14 20.16
N MET A 93 -7.40 -27.93 20.05
CA MET A 93 -6.73 -28.17 18.77
C MET A 93 -7.63 -28.97 17.81
N LEU A 94 -8.32 -30.00 18.30
CA LEU A 94 -9.28 -30.77 17.49
C LEU A 94 -10.37 -29.86 16.92
N VAL A 95 -10.97 -28.98 17.74
CA VAL A 95 -11.99 -28.03 17.28
C VAL A 95 -11.42 -27.05 16.25
N ARG A 96 -10.19 -26.54 16.45
CA ARG A 96 -9.55 -25.63 15.50
C ARG A 96 -9.30 -26.30 14.14
N VAL A 97 -8.89 -27.56 14.14
CA VAL A 97 -8.70 -28.35 12.91
C VAL A 97 -10.03 -28.53 12.20
N ASP A 98 -11.09 -28.91 12.92
CA ASP A 98 -12.42 -29.09 12.32
C ASP A 98 -12.96 -27.78 11.72
N VAL A 99 -12.82 -26.66 12.44
CA VAL A 99 -13.21 -25.33 11.93
C VAL A 99 -12.36 -24.95 10.72
N GLY A 100 -11.05 -25.19 10.76
CA GLY A 100 -10.16 -24.93 9.62
C GLY A 100 -10.55 -25.71 8.37
N ASN A 101 -10.92 -26.98 8.54
CA ASN A 101 -11.39 -27.82 7.44
C ASN A 101 -12.72 -27.30 6.85
N ILE A 102 -13.66 -26.87 7.70
CA ILE A 102 -14.92 -26.28 7.25
C ILE A 102 -14.68 -24.98 6.48
N LEU A 103 -13.82 -24.10 7.01
CA LEU A 103 -13.49 -22.83 6.34
C LEU A 103 -12.81 -23.06 5.00
N SER A 104 -11.83 -23.96 4.93
CA SER A 104 -11.16 -24.30 3.66
C SER A 104 -12.14 -24.90 2.63
N GLY A 105 -13.08 -25.74 3.08
CA GLY A 105 -14.15 -26.24 2.21
C GLY A 105 -15.08 -25.14 1.70
N LEU A 106 -15.38 -24.13 2.53
CA LEU A 106 -16.21 -23.00 2.14
C LEU A 106 -15.48 -22.06 1.16
N GLU A 107 -14.19 -21.78 1.40
CA GLU A 107 -13.34 -20.98 0.51
C GLU A 107 -13.22 -21.63 -0.88
N ALA A 108 -13.10 -22.95 -0.95
CA ALA A 108 -13.03 -23.67 -2.23
C ALA A 108 -14.29 -23.50 -3.11
N GLU A 109 -15.45 -23.27 -2.50
CA GLU A 109 -16.73 -23.09 -3.21
C GLU A 109 -17.04 -21.61 -3.50
N GLU A 110 -16.28 -20.67 -2.92
CA GLU A 110 -16.57 -19.23 -3.02
C GLU A 110 -16.57 -18.74 -4.47
N ASP A 111 -15.54 -19.11 -5.24
CA ASP A 111 -15.40 -18.72 -6.65
C ASP A 111 -16.56 -19.21 -7.51
N ILE A 112 -17.01 -20.45 -7.30
CA ILE A 112 -18.11 -21.06 -8.06
C ILE A 112 -19.42 -20.34 -7.74
N VAL A 113 -19.67 -20.04 -6.46
CA VAL A 113 -20.86 -19.31 -6.02
C VAL A 113 -20.85 -17.88 -6.59
N MET A 114 -19.72 -17.19 -6.54
CA MET A 114 -19.57 -15.85 -7.12
C MET A 114 -19.84 -15.85 -8.62
N ASP A 115 -19.26 -16.79 -9.35
CA ASP A 115 -19.47 -16.96 -10.79
C ASP A 115 -20.94 -17.24 -11.12
N PHE A 116 -21.58 -18.13 -10.35
CA PHE A 116 -22.99 -18.45 -10.52
C PHE A 116 -23.88 -17.23 -10.28
N GLN A 117 -23.65 -16.50 -9.19
CA GLN A 117 -24.37 -15.27 -8.88
C GLN A 117 -24.17 -14.19 -9.96
N ALA A 118 -22.94 -14.02 -10.45
CA ALA A 118 -22.63 -13.07 -11.52
C ALA A 118 -23.39 -13.41 -12.81
N ARG A 119 -23.45 -14.70 -13.18
CA ARG A 119 -24.22 -15.18 -14.34
C ARG A 119 -25.72 -14.91 -14.19
N ILE A 120 -26.30 -15.16 -13.01
CA ILE A 120 -27.71 -14.87 -12.73
C ILE A 120 -27.99 -13.37 -12.84
N ARG A 121 -27.18 -12.51 -12.19
CA ARG A 121 -27.34 -11.05 -12.26
C ARG A 121 -27.27 -10.55 -13.70
N GLY A 122 -26.30 -11.05 -14.47
CA GLY A 122 -26.17 -10.73 -15.89
C GLY A 122 -27.38 -11.20 -16.72
N TYR A 123 -27.90 -12.39 -16.47
CA TYR A 123 -29.08 -12.92 -17.16
C TYR A 123 -30.32 -12.06 -16.88
N LEU A 124 -30.57 -11.69 -15.62
CA LEU A 124 -31.72 -10.87 -15.24
C LEU A 124 -31.70 -9.49 -15.92
N ILE A 125 -30.54 -8.86 -16.04
CA ILE A 125 -30.41 -7.56 -16.75
C ILE A 125 -30.73 -7.73 -18.23
N ARG A 126 -30.17 -8.75 -18.88
CA ARG A 126 -30.42 -9.03 -20.30
C ARG A 126 -31.89 -9.35 -20.56
N LEU A 127 -32.54 -10.09 -19.66
CA LEU A 127 -33.97 -10.39 -19.74
C LEU A 127 -34.82 -9.11 -19.69
N ARG A 128 -34.60 -8.24 -18.69
CA ARG A 128 -35.32 -6.95 -18.57
C ARG A 128 -35.10 -6.05 -19.78
N PHE A 129 -33.88 -6.03 -20.31
CA PHE A 129 -33.56 -5.25 -21.50
C PHE A 129 -34.30 -5.77 -22.74
N ALA A 130 -34.31 -7.09 -22.94
CA ALA A 130 -35.03 -7.73 -24.05
C ALA A 130 -36.54 -7.47 -23.96
N GLU A 131 -37.12 -7.53 -22.75
CA GLU A 131 -38.53 -7.22 -22.51
C GLU A 131 -38.84 -5.75 -22.84
N LYS A 132 -38.01 -4.81 -22.38
CA LYS A 132 -38.18 -3.38 -22.69
C LYS A 132 -38.06 -3.10 -24.19
N GLN A 133 -37.11 -3.75 -24.87
CA GLN A 133 -37.02 -3.66 -26.33
C GLN A 133 -38.26 -4.22 -27.02
N ARG A 134 -38.80 -5.36 -26.56
CA ARG A 134 -40.02 -5.94 -27.11
C ARG A 134 -41.20 -4.98 -26.93
N PHE A 135 -41.37 -4.42 -25.73
CA PHE A 135 -42.39 -3.41 -25.44
C PHE A 135 -42.30 -2.21 -26.39
N PHE A 136 -41.09 -1.70 -26.65
CA PHE A 136 -40.92 -0.60 -27.60
C PHE A 136 -41.24 -0.99 -29.04
N ARG A 137 -40.87 -2.20 -29.48
CA ARG A 137 -41.21 -2.68 -30.82
C ARG A 137 -42.72 -2.83 -31.00
N GLU A 138 -43.41 -3.44 -30.03
CA GLU A 138 -44.86 -3.65 -30.07
C GLU A 138 -45.66 -2.33 -30.03
N ASN A 139 -45.15 -1.32 -29.33
CA ASN A 139 -45.83 -0.02 -29.22
C ASN A 139 -45.34 1.02 -30.24
N MET A 140 -44.36 0.68 -31.08
CA MET A 140 -43.80 1.59 -32.08
C MET A 140 -44.88 2.15 -33.00
N GLU A 141 -45.80 1.30 -33.47
CA GLU A 141 -46.88 1.73 -34.37
C GLU A 141 -47.81 2.77 -33.72
N LYS A 142 -48.08 2.64 -32.41
CA LYS A 142 -48.88 3.62 -31.65
C LYS A 142 -48.15 4.95 -31.56
N VAL A 143 -46.85 4.93 -31.27
CA VAL A 143 -46.01 6.14 -31.23
C VAL A 143 -45.99 6.81 -32.60
N ILE A 144 -45.81 6.05 -33.68
CA ILE A 144 -45.85 6.56 -35.05
C ILE A 144 -47.21 7.21 -35.35
N LYS A 145 -48.33 6.58 -34.96
CA LYS A 145 -49.69 7.15 -35.12
C LYS A 145 -49.88 8.44 -34.34
N VAL A 146 -49.40 8.53 -33.09
CA VAL A 146 -49.47 9.77 -32.31
C VAL A 146 -48.59 10.85 -32.94
N GLN A 147 -47.36 10.51 -33.33
CA GLN A 147 -46.46 11.45 -34.00
C GLN A 147 -46.98 11.89 -35.36
N SER A 148 -47.63 11.03 -36.14
CA SER A 148 -48.24 11.40 -37.42
C SER A 148 -49.45 12.31 -37.20
N PHE A 149 -50.29 12.04 -36.20
CA PHE A 149 -51.41 12.91 -35.84
C PHE A 149 -50.93 14.29 -35.37
N VAL A 150 -49.92 14.34 -34.48
CA VAL A 150 -49.36 15.60 -33.99
C VAL A 150 -48.68 16.38 -35.12
N ARG A 151 -47.85 15.73 -35.95
CA ARG A 151 -47.25 16.35 -37.13
C ARG A 151 -48.32 16.88 -38.08
N GLY A 152 -49.34 16.07 -38.38
CA GLY A 152 -50.45 16.48 -39.24
C GLY A 152 -51.24 17.66 -38.67
N LYS A 153 -51.45 17.71 -37.34
CA LYS A 153 -52.10 18.85 -36.67
C LYS A 153 -51.26 20.12 -36.74
N ILE A 154 -49.96 20.02 -36.47
CA ILE A 154 -49.01 21.15 -36.55
C ILE A 154 -48.93 21.65 -38.00
N GLN A 155 -48.76 20.74 -38.96
CA GLN A 155 -48.67 21.07 -40.38
C GLN A 155 -50.00 21.64 -40.90
N GLY A 156 -51.14 21.12 -40.47
CA GLY A 156 -52.46 21.66 -40.80
C GLY A 156 -52.73 23.05 -40.21
N GLN A 157 -52.26 23.32 -38.98
CA GLN A 157 -52.31 24.66 -38.39
C GLN A 157 -51.43 25.63 -39.18
N ALA A 158 -50.21 25.22 -39.52
CA ALA A 158 -49.27 26.03 -40.28
C ALA A 158 -49.76 26.30 -41.73
N TYR A 159 -50.37 25.31 -42.39
CA TYR A 159 -51.01 25.47 -43.70
C TYR A 159 -52.21 26.44 -43.64
N LYS A 160 -53.09 26.32 -42.63
CA LYS A 160 -54.21 27.27 -42.43
C LYS A 160 -53.70 28.69 -42.20
N SER A 161 -52.64 28.86 -41.40
CA SER A 161 -52.01 30.17 -41.19
C SER A 161 -51.45 30.77 -42.48
N LEU A 162 -50.97 29.94 -43.42
CA LEU A 162 -50.47 30.36 -44.73
C LEU A 162 -51.58 30.76 -45.70
N THR A 163 -52.68 30.01 -45.76
CA THR A 163 -53.75 30.26 -46.75
C THR A 163 -54.80 31.28 -46.32
N SER A 164 -54.98 31.51 -45.01
CA SER A 164 -56.04 32.38 -44.47
C SER A 164 -55.54 33.54 -43.59
N GLY A 165 -54.25 33.58 -43.25
CA GLY A 165 -53.65 34.68 -42.49
C GLY A 165 -53.10 35.78 -43.41
N LYS A 166 -53.42 37.06 -43.12
CA LYS A 166 -52.87 38.21 -43.88
C LYS A 166 -51.36 38.39 -43.72
N ASN A 167 -50.76 37.84 -42.65
CA ASN A 167 -49.32 37.89 -42.35
C ASN A 167 -48.86 36.57 -41.69
N PRO A 168 -48.56 35.51 -42.45
CA PRO A 168 -48.05 34.26 -41.89
C PRO A 168 -46.62 34.43 -41.32
N PRO A 169 -46.26 33.75 -40.22
CA PRO A 169 -44.92 33.82 -39.65
C PRO A 169 -43.87 33.30 -40.63
N VAL A 170 -42.68 33.92 -40.68
CA VAL A 170 -41.58 33.57 -41.61
C VAL A 170 -41.18 32.09 -41.54
N GLY A 171 -41.23 31.48 -40.36
CA GLY A 171 -40.97 30.04 -40.20
C GLY A 171 -42.03 29.13 -40.85
N THR A 172 -43.27 29.59 -40.94
CA THR A 172 -44.36 28.90 -41.66
C THR A 172 -44.18 29.05 -43.16
N ILE A 173 -43.81 30.24 -43.64
CA ILE A 173 -43.51 30.47 -45.07
C ILE A 173 -42.35 29.59 -45.52
N LYS A 174 -41.23 29.56 -44.78
CA LYS A 174 -40.06 28.71 -45.08
C LYS A 174 -40.43 27.22 -45.10
N GLY A 175 -41.34 26.78 -44.24
CA GLY A 175 -41.79 25.39 -44.14
C GLY A 175 -42.72 24.92 -45.26
N PHE A 176 -43.36 25.83 -46.02
CA PHE A 176 -44.27 25.50 -47.12
C PHE A 176 -43.84 26.15 -48.46
N VAL A 177 -42.66 26.77 -48.50
CA VAL A 177 -42.07 27.37 -49.71
C VAL A 177 -41.93 26.34 -50.84
N HIS A 178 -41.62 25.09 -50.50
CA HIS A 178 -41.51 23.97 -51.44
C HIS A 178 -42.86 23.52 -52.05
N LEU A 179 -43.99 23.90 -51.43
CA LEU A 179 -45.36 23.64 -51.93
C LEU A 179 -45.93 24.82 -52.72
N LEU A 180 -45.29 25.99 -52.64
CA LEU A 180 -45.63 27.20 -53.38
C LEU A 180 -44.71 27.42 -54.60
N ASN A 181 -43.69 26.60 -54.74
CA ASN A 181 -42.75 26.61 -55.83
C ASN A 181 -42.75 25.19 -56.40
N ASP A 182 -43.51 24.95 -57.46
CA ASP A 182 -43.38 23.72 -58.21
C ASP A 182 -41.94 23.61 -58.72
N SER A 183 -41.41 22.39 -58.67
CA SER A 183 -40.07 21.92 -59.10
C SER A 183 -38.90 22.11 -58.12
N ASP A 184 -38.38 20.95 -57.68
CA ASP A 184 -36.96 20.66 -57.40
C ASP A 184 -36.36 20.84 -56.00
N PHE A 185 -37.12 21.19 -54.94
CA PHE A 185 -36.51 21.36 -53.59
C PHE A 185 -35.78 20.11 -53.04
N ASP A 186 -36.35 18.91 -53.20
CA ASP A 186 -35.71 17.66 -52.76
C ASP A 186 -34.49 17.30 -53.63
N PHE A 187 -34.53 17.63 -54.92
CA PHE A 187 -33.39 17.48 -55.83
C PHE A 187 -32.29 18.51 -55.52
N ASP A 188 -32.66 19.73 -55.15
CA ASP A 188 -31.74 20.78 -54.75
C ASP A 188 -31.07 20.49 -53.40
N GLU A 189 -31.78 19.89 -52.43
CA GLU A 189 -31.18 19.42 -51.18
C GLU A 189 -30.18 18.28 -51.42
N GLU A 190 -30.50 17.33 -52.31
CA GLU A 190 -29.59 16.23 -52.66
C GLU A 190 -28.40 16.72 -53.51
N ILE A 191 -28.62 17.68 -54.42
CA ILE A 191 -27.56 18.38 -55.15
C ILE A 191 -26.68 19.18 -54.19
N GLU A 192 -27.25 19.92 -53.24
CA GLU A 192 -26.48 20.66 -52.23
C GLU A 192 -25.71 19.73 -51.31
N PHE A 193 -26.25 18.56 -50.94
CA PHE A 193 -25.52 17.57 -50.15
C PHE A 193 -24.31 17.02 -50.90
N GLU A 194 -24.47 16.64 -52.17
CA GLU A 194 -23.34 16.24 -53.02
C GLU A 194 -22.38 17.41 -53.30
N ARG A 195 -22.88 18.64 -53.39
CA ARG A 195 -22.05 19.85 -53.52
C ARG A 195 -21.23 20.10 -52.25
N LEU A 196 -21.82 19.91 -51.08
CA LEU A 196 -21.15 20.03 -49.78
C LEU A 196 -20.09 18.94 -49.63
N ARG A 197 -20.40 17.70 -49.99
CA ARG A 197 -19.45 16.58 -50.00
C ARG A 197 -18.28 16.86 -50.94
N LYS A 198 -18.54 17.35 -52.15
CA LYS A 198 -17.50 17.80 -53.09
C LYS A 198 -16.68 18.94 -52.50
N ASN A 199 -17.31 19.91 -51.85
CA ASN A 199 -16.61 20.99 -51.15
C ASN A 199 -15.72 20.45 -50.02
N VAL A 200 -16.19 19.51 -49.20
CA VAL A 200 -15.38 18.89 -48.14
C VAL A 200 -14.19 18.16 -48.72
N VAL A 201 -14.37 17.36 -49.77
CA VAL A 201 -13.27 16.67 -50.45
C VAL A 201 -12.29 17.67 -51.07
N GLN A 202 -12.80 18.75 -51.67
CA GLN A 202 -11.99 19.82 -52.23
C GLN A 202 -11.22 20.59 -51.16
N GLN A 203 -11.83 20.86 -50.00
CA GLN A 203 -11.19 21.48 -48.84
C GLN A 203 -10.14 20.57 -48.21
N VAL A 204 -10.39 19.26 -48.12
CA VAL A 204 -9.39 18.27 -47.69
C VAL A 204 -8.21 18.28 -48.66
N ARG A 205 -8.47 18.26 -49.96
CA ARG A 205 -7.41 18.32 -50.97
C ARG A 205 -6.68 19.66 -50.98
N GLN A 206 -7.37 20.77 -50.76
CA GLN A 206 -6.76 22.09 -50.58
C GLN A 206 -5.91 22.14 -49.31
N ASN A 207 -6.35 21.55 -48.21
CA ASN A 207 -5.56 21.43 -46.98
C ASN A 207 -4.34 20.54 -47.19
N GLU A 208 -4.46 19.42 -47.91
CA GLU A 208 -3.30 18.59 -48.27
C GLU A 208 -2.30 19.36 -49.16
N MET A 209 -2.79 20.10 -50.15
CA MET A 209 -1.93 20.96 -50.97
C MET A 209 -1.31 22.11 -50.18
N ALA A 210 -2.06 22.70 -49.24
CA ALA A 210 -1.57 23.72 -48.34
C ALA A 210 -0.52 23.16 -47.39
N ASP A 211 -0.69 21.96 -46.84
CA ASP A 211 0.30 21.27 -45.99
C ASP A 211 1.56 20.94 -46.78
N GLN A 212 1.42 20.50 -48.03
CA GLN A 212 2.56 20.32 -48.93
C GLN A 212 3.26 21.65 -49.23
N TYR A 213 2.50 22.72 -49.46
CA TYR A 213 3.04 24.05 -49.72
C TYR A 213 3.73 24.65 -48.50
N VAL A 214 3.13 24.54 -47.31
CA VAL A 214 3.73 24.93 -46.02
C VAL A 214 4.99 24.11 -45.77
N SER A 215 4.97 22.80 -46.01
CA SER A 215 6.16 21.95 -45.93
C SER A 215 7.28 22.39 -46.88
N GLN A 216 6.93 22.84 -48.10
CA GLN A 216 7.88 23.41 -49.06
C GLN A 216 8.38 24.79 -48.63
N LEU A 217 7.51 25.64 -48.07
CA LEU A 217 7.89 26.93 -47.52
C LEU A 217 8.82 26.76 -46.33
N ASP A 218 8.59 25.81 -45.43
CA ASP A 218 9.48 25.50 -44.32
C ASP A 218 10.87 25.08 -44.82
N ILE A 219 10.96 24.31 -45.92
CA ILE A 219 12.24 24.00 -46.57
C ILE A 219 12.91 25.27 -47.08
N LYS A 220 12.16 26.12 -47.79
CA LYS A 220 12.69 27.36 -48.37
C LYS A 220 13.12 28.34 -47.29
N ILE A 221 12.33 28.51 -46.23
CA ILE A 221 12.63 29.37 -45.07
C ILE A 221 13.86 28.83 -44.35
N ALA A 222 13.94 27.53 -44.08
CA ALA A 222 15.11 26.93 -43.44
C ALA A 222 16.38 27.07 -44.28
N LEU A 223 16.29 26.90 -45.61
CA LEU A 223 17.40 27.16 -46.53
C LEU A 223 17.77 28.64 -46.56
N LEU A 224 16.81 29.55 -46.58
CA LEU A 224 17.04 31.00 -46.57
C LEU A 224 17.67 31.46 -45.26
N VAL A 225 17.22 30.95 -44.12
CA VAL A 225 17.81 31.24 -42.80
C VAL A 225 19.24 30.72 -42.76
N LYS A 226 19.49 29.48 -43.22
CA LYS A 226 20.85 28.93 -43.30
C LYS A 226 21.74 29.77 -44.22
N ASN A 227 21.24 30.13 -45.40
CA ASN A 227 21.96 30.96 -46.37
C ASN A 227 22.25 32.37 -45.83
N LYS A 228 21.30 32.99 -45.12
CA LYS A 228 21.48 34.28 -44.47
C LYS A 228 22.53 34.20 -43.35
N ILE A 229 22.48 33.18 -42.50
CA ILE A 229 23.49 32.96 -41.45
C ILE A 229 24.87 32.78 -42.09
N THR A 230 25.00 31.94 -43.13
CA THR A 230 26.28 31.77 -43.83
C THR A 230 26.76 33.06 -44.49
N LEU A 231 25.86 33.87 -45.04
CA LEU A 231 26.21 35.14 -45.68
C LEU A 231 26.58 36.21 -44.64
N ASP A 232 25.89 36.25 -43.50
CA ASP A 232 26.23 37.11 -42.35
C ASP A 232 27.57 36.70 -41.71
N GLU A 233 27.88 35.40 -41.63
CA GLU A 233 29.18 34.88 -41.22
C GLU A 233 30.27 35.28 -42.23
N VAL A 234 30.03 35.10 -43.53
CA VAL A 234 30.95 35.52 -44.59
C VAL A 234 31.17 37.03 -44.59
N VAL A 235 30.12 37.85 -44.40
CA VAL A 235 30.23 39.32 -44.34
C VAL A 235 30.95 39.78 -43.06
N LYS A 236 30.74 39.11 -41.92
CA LYS A 236 31.52 39.36 -40.69
C LYS A 236 33.00 39.03 -40.86
N HIS A 237 33.31 37.92 -41.54
CA HIS A 237 34.68 37.51 -41.83
C HIS A 237 35.34 38.36 -42.92
N GLN A 238 34.58 38.87 -43.91
CA GLN A 238 35.08 39.76 -44.96
C GLN A 238 35.51 41.13 -44.40
N LYS A 239 34.85 41.62 -43.35
CA LYS A 239 35.25 42.86 -42.66
C LYS A 239 36.55 42.73 -41.84
N HIS A 240 37.01 41.51 -41.56
CA HIS A 240 38.19 41.27 -40.71
C HIS A 240 39.34 40.53 -41.39
N PHE A 241 39.20 40.01 -42.61
CA PHE A 241 40.25 39.23 -43.30
C PHE A 241 40.31 39.51 -44.80
N GLY A 242 41.41 40.12 -45.25
CA GLY A 242 41.76 40.32 -46.67
C GLY A 242 42.43 39.09 -47.30
N GLY A 243 41.75 37.94 -47.29
CA GLY A 243 42.26 36.66 -47.80
C GLY A 243 41.25 35.92 -48.69
N HIS A 244 41.77 35.12 -49.62
CA HIS A 244 41.10 34.51 -50.78
C HIS A 244 39.75 33.79 -50.46
N VAL A 245 38.69 34.23 -51.14
CA VAL A 245 37.28 33.81 -50.98
C VAL A 245 37.04 32.31 -51.29
N GLY A 246 37.96 31.66 -52.00
CA GLY A 246 37.82 30.27 -52.47
C GLY A 246 37.90 29.17 -51.39
N SER A 247 38.37 29.47 -50.17
CA SER A 247 38.52 28.46 -49.10
C SER A 247 37.28 28.34 -48.18
N LEU A 248 36.40 29.35 -48.15
CA LEU A 248 35.18 29.32 -47.34
C LEU A 248 33.99 28.64 -48.04
N LEU A 249 34.07 28.45 -49.37
CA LEU A 249 33.10 27.68 -50.16
C LEU A 249 33.42 26.18 -50.16
N SER A 250 33.98 25.65 -49.07
CA SER A 250 34.07 24.21 -48.91
C SER A 250 32.63 23.67 -48.79
N ASN A 251 32.14 23.09 -49.88
CA ASN A 251 30.87 22.37 -50.02
C ASN A 251 30.74 21.15 -49.07
N ASN A 252 31.62 21.00 -48.08
CA ASN A 252 31.72 19.86 -47.18
C ASN A 252 30.65 19.84 -46.07
N ASN A 253 29.81 20.88 -45.95
CA ASN A 253 28.77 20.98 -44.91
C ASN A 253 27.33 20.70 -45.40
N ILE A 254 27.17 20.22 -46.64
CA ILE A 254 25.87 19.76 -47.18
C ILE A 254 25.59 18.30 -46.77
N LEU A 255 26.65 17.54 -46.46
CA LEU A 255 26.59 16.18 -45.96
C LEU A 255 27.08 16.20 -44.51
N SER A 256 26.15 16.19 -43.54
CA SER A 256 26.52 15.88 -42.17
C SER A 256 27.17 14.49 -42.17
N LYS A 257 28.44 14.39 -41.74
CA LYS A 257 29.12 13.10 -41.56
C LYS A 257 28.48 12.25 -40.47
N ASP A 258 27.64 12.85 -39.63
CA ASP A 258 26.92 12.19 -38.54
C ASP A 258 25.63 11.52 -39.04
N PRO A 259 25.52 10.17 -38.98
CA PRO A 259 24.34 9.44 -39.45
C PRO A 259 23.04 9.78 -38.70
N PHE A 260 23.15 10.45 -37.54
CA PHE A 260 22.06 10.85 -36.65
C PHE A 260 21.66 12.32 -36.77
N ASP A 261 22.31 13.11 -37.62
CA ASP A 261 21.96 14.53 -37.78
C ASP A 261 20.66 14.70 -38.58
N LEU A 262 19.59 15.04 -37.86
CA LEU A 262 18.26 15.30 -38.41
C LEU A 262 18.09 16.74 -38.92
N LYS A 263 19.09 17.62 -38.72
CA LYS A 263 19.02 19.03 -39.14
C LYS A 263 19.39 19.24 -40.61
N ALA A 264 19.99 18.23 -41.26
CA ALA A 264 20.29 18.30 -42.67
C ALA A 264 19.01 18.50 -43.49
N LEU A 265 19.01 19.43 -44.46
CA LEU A 265 17.86 19.75 -45.32
C LEU A 265 17.77 18.79 -46.52
N ASN A 266 17.88 17.49 -46.29
CA ASN A 266 17.84 16.47 -47.34
C ASN A 266 16.62 15.53 -47.18
N LYS A 267 16.22 14.85 -48.27
CA LYS A 267 15.02 13.99 -48.29
C LYS A 267 15.15 12.83 -47.30
N THR A 268 16.36 12.31 -47.10
CA THR A 268 16.66 11.16 -46.24
C THR A 268 16.54 11.51 -44.75
N SER A 269 17.06 12.66 -44.32
CA SER A 269 16.96 13.17 -42.94
C SER A 269 15.51 13.52 -42.59
N ARG A 270 14.73 14.07 -43.54
CA ARG A 270 13.29 14.31 -43.35
C ARG A 270 12.51 13.02 -43.18
N LYS A 271 12.77 12.01 -44.02
CA LYS A 271 12.16 10.68 -43.88
C LYS A 271 12.54 10.02 -42.54
N LYS A 272 13.79 10.16 -42.09
CA LYS A 272 14.21 9.71 -40.75
C LYS A 272 13.46 10.47 -39.65
N LEU A 273 13.29 11.79 -39.79
CA LEU A 273 12.55 12.61 -38.83
C LEU A 273 11.08 12.17 -38.72
N GLU A 274 10.41 11.90 -39.84
CA GLU A 274 9.05 11.33 -39.86
C GLU A 274 9.01 9.96 -39.17
N GLN A 275 9.99 9.08 -39.42
CA GLN A 275 10.08 7.79 -38.72
C GLN A 275 10.29 7.96 -37.21
N TYR A 276 11.11 8.92 -36.79
CA TYR A 276 11.27 9.25 -35.37
C TYR A 276 9.99 9.82 -34.76
N GLN A 277 9.21 10.61 -35.49
CA GLN A 277 7.91 11.08 -35.02
C GLN A 277 6.96 9.91 -34.76
N VAL A 278 6.93 8.91 -35.66
CA VAL A 278 6.15 7.68 -35.46
C VAL A 278 6.64 6.91 -34.23
N LEU A 279 7.97 6.77 -34.06
CA LEU A 279 8.55 6.12 -32.89
C LEU A 279 8.18 6.86 -31.59
N PHE A 280 8.29 8.18 -31.56
CA PHE A 280 7.96 8.99 -30.39
C PHE A 280 6.47 8.94 -30.07
N PHE A 281 5.61 8.93 -31.09
CA PHE A 281 4.18 8.69 -30.90
C PHE A 281 3.90 7.30 -30.31
N LEU A 282 4.62 6.27 -30.74
CA LEU A 282 4.53 4.93 -30.15
C LEU A 282 4.96 4.94 -28.68
N LEU A 283 6.08 5.60 -28.35
CA LEU A 283 6.57 5.72 -26.98
C LEU A 283 5.60 6.50 -26.07
N GLN A 284 4.91 7.51 -26.60
CA GLN A 284 3.87 8.23 -25.86
C GLN A 284 2.63 7.36 -25.59
N THR A 285 2.18 6.62 -26.60
CA THR A 285 0.90 5.88 -26.54
C THR A 285 1.02 4.52 -25.84
N GLN A 286 2.20 3.90 -25.88
CA GLN A 286 2.49 2.61 -25.27
C GLN A 286 3.47 2.76 -24.08
N PRO A 287 2.96 2.99 -22.86
CA PRO A 287 3.79 3.34 -21.70
C PRO A 287 4.69 2.18 -21.23
N GLN A 288 4.43 0.93 -21.64
CA GLN A 288 5.22 -0.22 -21.21
C GLN A 288 6.70 -0.13 -21.60
N TYR A 289 7.03 0.52 -22.72
CA TYR A 289 8.44 0.62 -23.16
C TYR A 289 9.25 1.52 -22.22
N LEU A 290 8.71 2.71 -21.94
CA LEU A 290 9.36 3.69 -21.07
C LEU A 290 9.34 3.24 -19.60
N ALA A 291 8.26 2.60 -19.14
CA ALA A 291 8.21 2.04 -17.78
C ALA A 291 9.30 0.98 -17.55
N ARG A 292 9.53 0.09 -18.52
CA ARG A 292 10.63 -0.89 -18.46
C ARG A 292 12.00 -0.23 -18.52
N LEU A 293 12.16 0.83 -19.31
CA LEU A 293 13.39 1.62 -19.33
C LEU A 293 13.69 2.21 -17.94
N PHE A 294 12.69 2.79 -17.26
CA PHE A 294 12.86 3.37 -15.93
C PHE A 294 13.30 2.35 -14.89
N ARG A 295 12.69 1.15 -14.93
CA ARG A 295 13.14 0.03 -14.09
C ARG A 295 14.60 -0.34 -14.36
N LYS A 296 15.02 -0.38 -15.63
CA LYS A 296 16.42 -0.67 -16.01
C LYS A 296 17.40 0.41 -15.55
N LEU A 297 17.00 1.68 -15.60
CA LEU A 297 17.81 2.79 -15.07
C LEU A 297 18.07 2.63 -13.57
N ARG A 298 17.05 2.20 -12.81
CA ARG A 298 17.19 1.88 -11.39
C ARG A 298 18.08 0.67 -11.15
N GLU A 299 17.86 -0.43 -11.86
CA GLU A 299 18.67 -1.65 -11.75
C GLU A 299 20.16 -1.41 -12.06
N GLN A 300 20.48 -0.42 -12.90
CA GLN A 300 21.84 -0.04 -13.26
C GLN A 300 22.48 0.98 -12.31
N ASN A 301 21.79 1.42 -11.25
CA ASN A 301 22.24 2.47 -10.34
C ASN A 301 22.76 3.72 -11.09
N THR A 302 22.03 4.16 -12.12
CA THR A 302 22.43 5.30 -12.94
C THR A 302 22.55 6.57 -12.09
N SER A 303 23.48 7.44 -12.45
CA SER A 303 23.78 8.64 -11.66
C SER A 303 22.61 9.64 -11.62
N ASP A 304 22.51 10.44 -10.56
CA ASP A 304 21.47 11.47 -10.44
C ASP A 304 21.49 12.49 -11.59
N LYS A 305 22.68 12.81 -12.11
CA LYS A 305 22.86 13.70 -13.26
C LYS A 305 22.20 13.14 -14.52
N GLU A 306 22.31 11.84 -14.75
CA GLU A 306 21.69 11.16 -15.89
C GLU A 306 20.19 10.98 -15.70
N TYR A 307 19.73 10.76 -14.47
CA TYR A 307 18.29 10.80 -14.15
C TYR A 307 17.70 12.17 -14.49
N ASP A 308 18.38 13.26 -14.13
CA ASP A 308 17.91 14.60 -14.46
C ASP A 308 17.88 14.86 -15.97
N LYS A 309 18.90 14.41 -16.72
CA LYS A 309 18.89 14.50 -18.19
C LYS A 309 17.74 13.69 -18.78
N THR A 310 17.57 12.46 -18.33
CA THR A 310 16.50 11.56 -18.79
C THR A 310 15.13 12.17 -18.50
N LYS A 311 14.93 12.71 -17.29
CA LYS A 311 13.71 13.43 -16.90
C LYS A 311 13.39 14.56 -17.86
N HIS A 312 14.38 15.39 -18.24
CA HIS A 312 14.15 16.47 -19.22
C HIS A 312 13.77 15.95 -20.60
N VAL A 313 14.42 14.88 -21.07
CA VAL A 313 14.08 14.25 -22.36
C VAL A 313 12.66 13.70 -22.35
N ILE A 314 12.27 12.99 -21.29
CA ILE A 314 10.91 12.44 -21.15
C ILE A 314 9.89 13.58 -21.04
N MET A 315 10.13 14.59 -20.21
CA MET A 315 9.21 15.73 -20.12
C MET A 315 9.07 16.47 -21.46
N GLY A 316 10.17 16.61 -22.22
CA GLY A 316 10.15 17.15 -23.58
C GLY A 316 9.35 16.29 -24.55
N LEU A 317 9.48 14.96 -24.47
CA LEU A 317 8.70 14.01 -25.26
C LEU A 317 7.19 14.20 -25.03
N PHE A 318 6.77 14.47 -23.79
CA PHE A 318 5.36 14.74 -23.46
C PHE A 318 5.00 16.24 -23.48
N GLY A 319 5.80 17.09 -24.14
CA GLY A 319 5.51 18.52 -24.28
C GLY A 319 5.24 19.23 -22.95
N TYR A 320 5.90 18.79 -21.88
CA TYR A 320 5.71 19.27 -20.50
C TYR A 320 4.25 19.25 -20.01
N ALA A 321 3.42 18.33 -20.54
CA ALA A 321 2.00 18.20 -20.20
C ALA A 321 1.18 19.49 -20.41
N GLN A 322 1.60 20.37 -21.33
CA GLN A 322 0.88 21.62 -21.60
C GLN A 322 -0.49 21.39 -22.26
N LYS A 323 -0.61 20.31 -23.03
CA LYS A 323 -1.83 19.91 -23.74
C LYS A 323 -2.44 18.69 -23.07
N ARG A 324 -3.78 18.59 -23.08
CA ARG A 324 -4.53 17.53 -22.38
C ARG A 324 -4.18 16.11 -22.86
N ARG A 325 -3.90 15.94 -24.16
CA ARG A 325 -3.57 14.63 -24.74
C ARG A 325 -2.23 14.12 -24.20
N GLU A 326 -1.22 14.98 -24.22
CA GLU A 326 0.11 14.69 -23.72
C GLU A 326 0.12 14.52 -22.20
N GLU A 327 -0.66 15.32 -21.47
CA GLU A 327 -0.92 15.15 -20.04
C GLU A 327 -1.49 13.76 -19.73
N TYR A 328 -2.53 13.33 -20.46
CA TYR A 328 -3.12 12.00 -20.30
C TYR A 328 -2.08 10.88 -20.47
N TYR A 329 -1.27 10.94 -21.53
CA TYR A 329 -0.25 9.91 -21.75
C TYR A 329 0.87 9.95 -20.71
N LEU A 330 1.27 11.13 -20.24
CA LEU A 330 2.28 11.26 -19.18
C LEU A 330 1.78 10.66 -17.86
N ILE A 331 0.53 10.96 -17.46
CA ILE A 331 -0.08 10.38 -16.26
C ILE A 331 -0.14 8.86 -16.39
N ARG A 332 -0.59 8.35 -17.54
CA ARG A 332 -0.66 6.91 -17.82
C ARG A 332 0.72 6.24 -17.76
N LEU A 333 1.77 6.93 -18.22
CA LEU A 333 3.15 6.47 -18.09
C LEU A 333 3.60 6.40 -16.63
N ILE A 334 3.33 7.44 -15.83
CA ILE A 334 3.68 7.46 -14.41
C ILE A 334 2.98 6.29 -13.69
N THR A 335 1.68 6.14 -13.88
CA THR A 335 0.89 5.03 -13.30
C THR A 335 1.42 3.66 -13.74
N ARG A 336 1.76 3.48 -15.02
CA ARG A 336 2.36 2.21 -15.48
C ARG A 336 3.74 1.95 -14.85
N SER A 337 4.53 3.00 -14.64
CA SER A 337 5.85 2.91 -14.03
C SER A 337 5.76 2.54 -12.56
N ILE A 338 4.81 3.12 -11.82
CA ILE A 338 4.47 2.73 -10.45
C ILE A 338 4.16 1.23 -10.39
N LYS A 339 3.29 0.75 -11.29
CA LYS A 339 2.92 -0.67 -11.34
C LYS A 339 4.12 -1.60 -11.53
N GLU A 340 4.99 -1.29 -12.49
CA GLU A 340 6.20 -2.09 -12.76
C GLU A 340 7.17 -2.09 -11.57
N GLU A 341 7.25 -0.98 -10.85
CA GLU A 341 8.14 -0.84 -9.69
C GLU A 341 7.57 -1.59 -8.47
N ILE A 342 6.27 -1.49 -8.19
CA ILE A 342 5.58 -2.26 -7.13
C ILE A 342 5.76 -3.76 -7.38
N GLN A 343 5.55 -4.23 -8.61
CA GLN A 343 5.73 -5.64 -8.98
C GLN A 343 7.17 -6.15 -8.85
N SER A 344 8.15 -5.24 -8.81
CA SER A 344 9.56 -5.58 -8.63
C SER A 344 10.01 -5.60 -7.18
N CYS A 345 9.21 -5.06 -6.26
CA CYS A 345 9.49 -5.01 -4.83
C CYS A 345 8.74 -6.14 -4.11
N PRO A 346 9.44 -7.00 -3.35
CA PRO A 346 8.79 -8.11 -2.65
C PRO A 346 8.11 -7.68 -1.35
N SER A 347 8.59 -6.61 -0.70
CA SER A 347 8.04 -6.10 0.56
C SER A 347 7.67 -4.61 0.47
N LEU A 348 6.74 -4.18 1.33
CA LEU A 348 6.35 -2.77 1.44
C LEU A 348 7.53 -1.89 1.90
N GLN A 349 8.39 -2.39 2.78
CA GLN A 349 9.57 -1.66 3.24
C GLN A 349 10.57 -1.39 2.10
N ASP A 350 10.76 -2.38 1.21
CA ASP A 350 11.61 -2.22 0.02
C ASP A 350 11.02 -1.19 -0.94
N TRP A 351 9.69 -1.17 -1.09
CA TRP A 351 8.99 -0.15 -1.87
C TRP A 351 9.23 1.27 -1.34
N VAL A 352 9.07 1.49 -0.03
CA VAL A 352 9.25 2.81 0.59
C VAL A 352 10.69 3.32 0.45
N ARG A 353 11.67 2.42 0.52
CA ARG A 353 13.10 2.76 0.34
C ARG A 353 13.54 2.88 -1.13
N CYS A 354 12.68 2.51 -2.07
CA CYS A 354 13.02 2.43 -3.49
C CYS A 354 13.20 3.82 -4.11
N ASN A 355 14.43 4.13 -4.57
CA ASN A 355 14.69 5.33 -5.36
C ASN A 355 14.19 5.16 -6.81
N SER A 356 12.90 5.38 -6.99
CA SER A 356 12.19 5.14 -8.24
C SER A 356 12.18 6.38 -9.16
N PHE A 357 12.36 6.15 -10.46
CA PHE A 357 12.42 7.25 -11.43
C PHE A 357 11.07 7.95 -11.63
N TRP A 358 9.95 7.23 -11.46
CA TRP A 358 8.61 7.79 -11.62
C TRP A 358 8.35 8.96 -10.66
N LEU A 359 8.94 8.94 -9.46
CA LEU A 359 8.80 10.01 -8.47
C LEU A 359 9.40 11.31 -9.00
N LYS A 360 10.56 11.25 -9.67
CA LYS A 360 11.18 12.43 -10.31
C LYS A 360 10.30 13.00 -11.42
N LEU A 361 9.61 12.15 -12.19
CA LEU A 361 8.64 12.58 -13.20
C LEU A 361 7.38 13.18 -12.56
N PHE A 362 6.86 12.56 -11.51
CA PHE A 362 5.70 13.06 -10.77
C PHE A 362 5.96 14.45 -10.18
N VAL A 363 7.11 14.64 -9.54
CA VAL A 363 7.52 15.96 -9.02
C VAL A 363 7.65 16.99 -10.15
N ALA A 364 8.15 16.59 -11.33
CA ALA A 364 8.22 17.48 -12.50
C ALA A 364 6.82 17.85 -13.02
N TYR A 365 5.88 16.90 -13.02
CA TYR A 365 4.49 17.12 -13.41
C TYR A 365 3.75 18.07 -12.46
N VAL A 366 3.85 17.86 -11.14
CA VAL A 366 3.20 18.72 -10.12
C VAL A 366 3.82 20.13 -10.09
N LYS A 367 5.07 20.29 -10.52
CA LYS A 367 5.71 21.60 -10.69
C LYS A 367 5.25 22.35 -11.94
N SER A 368 4.37 21.78 -12.76
CA SER A 368 3.79 22.47 -13.91
C SER A 368 3.11 23.78 -13.49
N PRO A 369 3.05 24.82 -14.34
CA PRO A 369 2.45 26.10 -13.98
C PRO A 369 1.01 26.00 -13.46
N ARG A 370 0.25 25.03 -13.98
CA ARG A 370 -1.13 24.74 -13.58
C ARG A 370 -1.21 24.22 -12.15
N ASP A 371 -0.44 23.18 -11.83
CA ASP A 371 -0.50 22.53 -10.50
C ASP A 371 0.28 23.30 -9.44
N ARG A 372 1.30 24.06 -9.85
CA ARG A 372 2.00 25.03 -8.98
C ARG A 372 1.05 26.08 -8.44
N LYS A 373 0.01 26.47 -9.19
CA LYS A 373 -1.01 27.41 -8.72
C LYS A 373 -1.77 26.84 -7.53
N PHE A 374 -2.16 25.56 -7.59
CA PHE A 374 -2.85 24.87 -6.49
C PHE A 374 -1.99 24.82 -5.21
N LEU A 375 -0.72 24.38 -5.31
CA LEU A 375 0.17 24.37 -4.15
C LEU A 375 0.41 25.78 -3.59
N ARG A 376 0.51 26.79 -4.46
CA ARG A 376 0.64 28.18 -4.03
C ARG A 376 -0.62 28.63 -3.30
N GLU A 377 -1.82 28.33 -3.79
CA GLU A 377 -3.07 28.73 -3.12
C GLU A 377 -3.17 28.16 -1.69
N ILE A 378 -2.65 26.95 -1.44
CA ILE A 378 -2.65 26.32 -0.11
C ILE A 378 -1.53 26.88 0.79
N LEU A 379 -0.29 26.91 0.28
CA LEU A 379 0.89 27.22 1.10
C LEU A 379 1.13 28.72 1.27
N ASN A 380 0.77 29.54 0.27
CA ASN A 380 1.09 30.97 0.28
C ASN A 380 0.50 31.74 1.45
N PRO A 381 -0.77 31.51 1.87
CA PRO A 381 -1.30 32.19 3.05
C PRO A 381 -0.51 31.85 4.32
N ILE A 382 -0.19 30.57 4.53
CA ILE A 382 0.54 30.10 5.72
C ILE A 382 1.95 30.69 5.76
N VAL A 383 2.67 30.62 4.63
CA VAL A 383 4.02 31.18 4.51
C VAL A 383 3.99 32.71 4.69
N LYS A 384 2.98 33.39 4.15
CA LYS A 384 2.88 34.84 4.25
C LYS A 384 2.58 35.30 5.68
N GLU A 385 1.59 34.69 6.30
CA GLU A 385 1.14 35.00 7.66
C GLU A 385 2.20 34.64 8.70
N TRP A 386 2.68 33.40 8.70
CA TRP A 386 3.57 32.92 9.76
C TRP A 386 5.05 33.20 9.53
N ILE A 387 5.53 33.23 8.28
CA ILE A 387 6.98 33.35 8.00
C ILE A 387 7.36 34.75 7.55
N LEU A 388 6.54 35.42 6.73
CA LEU A 388 6.89 36.73 6.17
C LEU A 388 6.40 37.91 7.02
N GLU A 389 5.21 37.81 7.60
CA GLU A 389 4.59 38.91 8.37
C GLU A 389 4.96 38.89 9.86
N ASN A 390 5.47 37.76 10.37
CA ASN A 390 5.93 37.60 11.74
C ASN A 390 7.46 37.37 11.80
N PRO A 391 8.29 38.43 11.77
CA PRO A 391 9.75 38.29 11.79
C PRO A 391 10.31 37.79 13.11
N ASP A 392 9.56 37.94 14.21
CA ASP A 392 9.93 37.53 15.56
C ASP A 392 9.52 36.08 15.87
N ILE A 393 9.04 35.33 14.87
CA ILE A 393 8.65 33.96 15.08
C ILE A 393 9.87 33.09 15.32
N ASP A 394 9.90 32.45 16.49
CA ASP A 394 10.84 31.39 16.81
C ASP A 394 10.05 30.10 17.07
N LEU A 395 10.51 29.02 16.44
CA LEU A 395 9.93 27.69 16.51
C LEU A 395 10.95 26.67 17.06
N GLU A 396 12.03 27.15 17.68
CA GLU A 396 13.01 26.29 18.33
C GLU A 396 12.32 25.39 19.37
N SER A 397 12.60 24.10 19.29
CA SER A 397 11.99 23.07 20.13
C SER A 397 12.99 22.44 21.09
N ASP A 398 14.26 22.84 21.04
CA ASP A 398 15.27 22.43 22.01
C ASP A 398 15.35 23.41 23.20
N PRO A 399 14.94 23.01 24.42
CA PRO A 399 15.00 23.85 25.62
C PRO A 399 16.41 24.34 25.95
N MET A 400 17.44 23.59 25.55
CA MET A 400 18.83 23.98 25.75
C MET A 400 19.21 25.21 24.92
N GLN A 401 18.77 25.26 23.67
CA GLN A 401 19.02 26.39 22.78
C GLN A 401 18.19 27.60 23.18
N ILE A 402 16.93 27.39 23.58
CA ILE A 402 16.07 28.46 24.11
C ILE A 402 16.69 29.09 25.35
N TYR A 403 17.16 28.27 26.30
CA TYR A 403 17.79 28.76 27.51
C TYR A 403 19.08 29.56 27.22
N ARG A 404 19.96 29.03 26.35
CA ARG A 404 21.17 29.75 25.93
C ARG A 404 20.84 31.08 25.27
N THR A 405 19.83 31.10 24.41
CA THR A 405 19.41 32.31 23.70
C THR A 405 18.77 33.33 24.66
N ALA A 406 18.00 32.86 25.65
CA ALA A 406 17.44 33.71 26.71
C ALA A 406 18.55 34.35 27.56
N VAL A 407 19.56 33.58 27.97
CA VAL A 407 20.73 34.10 28.70
C VAL A 407 21.52 35.11 27.86
N ILE A 408 21.77 34.81 26.58
CA ILE A 408 22.47 35.73 25.66
C ILE A 408 21.66 37.03 25.47
N ASN A 409 20.34 36.93 25.33
CA ASN A 409 19.47 38.09 25.20
C ASN A 409 19.40 38.93 26.50
N GLU A 410 19.46 38.28 27.67
CA GLU A 410 19.59 38.94 28.97
C GLU A 410 20.92 39.71 29.06
N GLU A 411 22.03 39.12 28.64
CA GLU A 411 23.36 39.76 28.60
C GLU A 411 23.41 40.92 27.61
N LEU A 412 22.82 40.77 26.42
CA LEU A 412 22.73 41.83 25.41
C LEU A 412 21.89 43.02 25.90
N ARG A 413 20.79 42.75 26.61
CA ARG A 413 19.91 43.80 27.15
C ARG A 413 20.53 44.54 28.34
N THR A 414 21.27 43.83 29.20
CA THR A 414 21.82 44.39 30.44
C THR A 414 23.25 44.92 30.29
N GLY A 415 23.97 44.49 29.25
CA GLY A 415 25.38 44.82 29.03
C GLY A 415 26.33 44.22 30.06
N GLN A 416 25.84 43.32 30.91
CA GLN A 416 26.60 42.64 31.96
C GLN A 416 26.52 41.13 31.78
N LYS A 417 27.58 40.43 32.16
CA LYS A 417 27.63 38.96 32.08
C LYS A 417 26.64 38.35 33.08
N SER A 418 25.81 37.41 32.62
CA SER A 418 24.82 36.74 33.45
C SER A 418 25.51 35.80 34.44
N GLN A 419 24.91 35.63 35.62
CA GLN A 419 25.37 34.67 36.63
C GLN A 419 24.87 33.24 36.36
N ARG A 420 23.98 33.08 35.36
CA ARG A 420 23.41 31.78 34.98
C ARG A 420 24.44 30.97 34.17
N PRO A 421 24.66 29.67 34.46
CA PRO A 421 25.57 28.83 33.68
C PRO A 421 24.99 28.57 32.29
N LEU A 422 25.80 28.70 31.23
CA LEU A 422 25.38 28.53 29.82
C LEU A 422 25.14 27.06 29.42
N ASP A 423 25.90 26.14 30.03
CA ASP A 423 25.80 24.70 29.77
C ASP A 423 25.14 24.01 30.96
N ILE A 424 23.88 23.61 30.74
CA ILE A 424 23.07 22.88 31.71
C ILE A 424 22.50 21.62 31.07
N PRO A 425 22.03 20.63 31.84
CA PRO A 425 21.30 19.50 31.28
C PRO A 425 19.87 19.91 30.87
N LYS A 426 19.26 19.17 29.93
CA LYS A 426 17.91 19.46 29.38
C LYS A 426 16.85 19.57 30.48
N GLU A 427 16.95 18.75 31.52
CA GLU A 427 16.02 18.73 32.65
C GLU A 427 16.11 20.01 33.50
N ALA A 428 17.29 20.64 33.54
CA ALA A 428 17.49 21.91 34.24
C ALA A 428 17.01 23.09 33.38
N ALA A 429 17.22 23.05 32.07
CA ALA A 429 16.75 24.09 31.15
C ALA A 429 15.23 24.23 31.13
N ILE A 430 14.49 23.12 31.15
CA ILE A 430 13.02 23.13 31.18
C ILE A 430 12.47 23.62 32.54
N ARG A 431 13.25 23.53 33.61
CA ARG A 431 12.83 24.00 34.95
C ARG A 431 12.97 25.52 35.12
N ASP A 432 13.77 26.17 34.28
CA ASP A 432 13.86 27.63 34.25
C ASP A 432 12.52 28.23 33.79
N PRO A 433 11.89 29.12 34.58
CA PRO A 433 10.52 29.58 34.32
C PRO A 433 10.42 30.42 33.02
N GLU A 434 11.47 31.16 32.68
CA GLU A 434 11.54 31.98 31.46
C GLU A 434 11.66 31.10 30.22
N THR A 435 12.61 30.15 30.23
CA THR A 435 12.79 29.15 29.17
C THR A 435 11.53 28.30 28.98
N ARG A 436 10.89 27.87 30.06
CA ARG A 436 9.65 27.08 30.00
C ARG A 436 8.51 27.84 29.35
N ALA A 437 8.33 29.12 29.66
CA ALA A 437 7.28 29.93 29.07
C ALA A 437 7.48 30.09 27.55
N ILE A 438 8.70 30.41 27.13
CA ILE A 438 9.07 30.52 25.71
C ILE A 438 8.89 29.19 24.99
N PHE A 439 9.35 28.08 25.59
CA PHE A 439 9.19 26.74 25.04
C PHE A 439 7.71 26.35 24.84
N ILE A 440 6.83 26.65 25.82
CA ILE A 440 5.39 26.40 25.68
C ILE A 440 4.83 27.22 24.52
N GLN A 441 5.19 28.51 24.43
CA GLN A 441 4.75 29.38 23.34
C GLN A 441 5.20 28.86 21.96
N HIS A 442 6.45 28.40 21.83
CA HIS A 442 6.95 27.81 20.58
C HIS A 442 6.15 26.56 20.18
N LEU A 443 5.82 25.69 21.15
CA LEU A 443 5.03 24.49 20.89
C LEU A 443 3.56 24.82 20.52
N GLU A 444 2.96 25.82 21.17
CA GLU A 444 1.62 26.30 20.81
C GLU A 444 1.62 26.85 19.38
N ASN A 445 2.57 27.72 19.03
CA ASN A 445 2.72 28.23 17.67
C ASN A 445 2.94 27.11 16.65
N LEU A 446 3.82 26.14 16.94
CA LEU A 446 4.09 25.02 16.04
C LEU A 446 2.85 24.15 15.81
N ARG A 447 2.08 23.91 16.87
CA ARG A 447 0.81 23.19 16.80
C ARG A 447 -0.20 23.96 15.95
N ASP A 448 -0.38 25.25 16.19
CA ASP A 448 -1.32 26.09 15.44
C ASP A 448 -0.97 26.15 13.95
N ILE A 449 0.32 26.32 13.62
CA ILE A 449 0.82 26.27 12.24
C ILE A 449 0.50 24.91 11.60
N SER A 450 0.73 23.81 12.33
CA SER A 450 0.50 22.45 11.83
C SER A 450 -0.98 22.16 11.63
N GLU A 451 -1.84 22.58 12.56
CA GLU A 451 -3.29 22.45 12.45
C GLU A 451 -3.83 23.26 11.27
N GLN A 452 -3.37 24.51 11.10
CA GLN A 452 -3.73 25.33 9.94
C GLN A 452 -3.24 24.70 8.63
N PHE A 453 -2.02 24.16 8.61
CA PHE A 453 -1.48 23.49 7.44
C PHE A 453 -2.33 22.29 7.04
N LEU A 454 -2.60 21.38 7.97
CA LEU A 454 -3.42 20.19 7.72
C LEU A 454 -4.87 20.56 7.37
N GLY A 455 -5.46 21.52 8.08
CA GLY A 455 -6.82 22.01 7.82
C GLY A 455 -6.98 22.56 6.40
N ARG A 456 -6.02 23.36 5.93
CA ARG A 456 -6.05 23.91 4.56
C ARG A 456 -5.90 22.84 3.49
N PHE A 457 -5.07 21.82 3.71
CA PHE A 457 -4.98 20.68 2.80
C PHE A 457 -6.28 19.87 2.77
N HIS A 458 -6.94 19.69 3.92
CA HIS A 458 -8.24 19.02 4.00
C HIS A 458 -9.33 19.78 3.25
N GLU A 459 -9.43 21.10 3.44
CA GLU A 459 -10.38 21.97 2.74
C GLU A 459 -10.13 22.04 1.23
N ALA A 460 -8.87 21.98 0.81
CA ALA A 460 -8.49 22.05 -0.60
C ALA A 460 -8.63 20.71 -1.35
N LEU A 461 -8.92 19.61 -0.65
CA LEU A 461 -9.02 18.27 -1.23
C LEU A 461 -10.02 18.16 -2.40
N PRO A 462 -11.21 18.79 -2.37
CA PRO A 462 -12.12 18.80 -3.51
C PRO A 462 -11.55 19.51 -4.76
N LYS A 463 -10.66 20.49 -4.56
CA LYS A 463 -10.02 21.28 -5.63
C LYS A 463 -8.70 20.67 -6.12
N MET A 464 -8.26 19.55 -5.52
CA MET A 464 -6.98 18.94 -5.88
C MET A 464 -6.95 18.54 -7.36
N PRO A 465 -5.86 18.86 -8.10
CA PRO A 465 -5.74 18.54 -9.52
C PRO A 465 -6.01 17.07 -9.82
N PHE A 466 -6.77 16.83 -10.89
CA PHE A 466 -7.19 15.49 -11.30
C PHE A 466 -6.01 14.51 -11.42
N GLY A 467 -4.90 14.91 -12.06
CA GLY A 467 -3.76 14.02 -12.25
C GLY A 467 -3.13 13.53 -10.94
N ILE A 468 -3.06 14.40 -9.93
CA ILE A 468 -2.57 14.04 -8.59
C ILE A 468 -3.51 13.03 -7.93
N ARG A 469 -4.82 13.32 -7.96
CA ARG A 469 -5.85 12.42 -7.38
C ARG A 469 -5.87 11.06 -8.06
N TYR A 470 -5.77 11.04 -9.39
CA TYR A 470 -5.76 9.81 -10.17
C TYR A 470 -4.52 8.96 -9.86
N ILE A 471 -3.33 9.57 -9.83
CA ILE A 471 -2.09 8.84 -9.50
C ILE A 471 -2.15 8.31 -8.07
N ALA A 472 -2.64 9.11 -7.11
CA ALA A 472 -2.79 8.66 -5.73
C ALA A 472 -3.78 7.50 -5.58
N LYS A 473 -4.93 7.57 -6.27
CA LYS A 473 -5.92 6.48 -6.30
C LYS A 473 -5.32 5.19 -6.85
N GLU A 474 -4.68 5.26 -8.02
CA GLU A 474 -4.07 4.10 -8.67
C GLU A 474 -2.92 3.52 -7.84
N LEU A 475 -2.09 4.37 -7.22
CA LEU A 475 -1.03 3.95 -6.31
C LEU A 475 -1.61 3.17 -5.11
N TYR A 476 -2.66 3.70 -4.48
CA TYR A 476 -3.33 3.05 -3.34
C TYR A 476 -3.92 1.69 -3.72
N GLU A 477 -4.68 1.62 -4.82
CA GLU A 477 -5.27 0.36 -5.32
C GLU A 477 -4.19 -0.70 -5.64
N MET A 478 -3.06 -0.28 -6.22
CA MET A 478 -1.96 -1.20 -6.54
C MET A 478 -1.20 -1.69 -5.31
N LEU A 479 -1.01 -0.84 -4.30
CA LEU A 479 -0.31 -1.23 -3.08
C LEU A 479 -1.14 -2.24 -2.27
N ILE A 480 -2.45 -2.02 -2.14
CA ILE A 480 -3.35 -2.98 -1.47
C ILE A 480 -3.39 -4.31 -2.21
N ALA A 481 -3.46 -4.28 -3.54
CA ALA A 481 -3.49 -5.51 -4.34
C ALA A 481 -2.21 -6.34 -4.22
N GLN A 482 -1.04 -5.69 -4.06
CA GLN A 482 0.24 -6.38 -3.97
C GLN A 482 0.60 -6.80 -2.54
N TYR A 483 0.25 -5.97 -1.54
CA TYR A 483 0.62 -6.15 -0.14
C TYR A 483 -0.64 -6.35 0.72
N SER A 484 -1.44 -7.37 0.40
CA SER A 484 -2.72 -7.66 1.06
C SER A 484 -2.63 -7.97 2.56
N ASN A 485 -1.43 -8.30 3.04
CA ASN A 485 -1.18 -8.68 4.43
C ASN A 485 -0.83 -7.47 5.33
N GLU A 486 -0.64 -6.30 4.73
CA GLU A 486 -0.33 -5.05 5.45
C GLU A 486 -1.64 -4.31 5.78
N ASP A 487 -1.65 -3.59 6.90
CA ASP A 487 -2.83 -2.81 7.32
C ASP A 487 -3.19 -1.76 6.25
N PRO A 488 -4.41 -1.78 5.69
CA PRO A 488 -4.84 -0.79 4.69
C PRO A 488 -4.98 0.63 5.24
N GLY A 489 -4.88 0.82 6.56
CA GLY A 489 -4.83 2.14 7.22
C GLY A 489 -6.10 2.97 7.06
N LEU A 490 -7.27 2.31 6.96
CA LEU A 490 -8.58 2.94 6.80
C LEU A 490 -9.22 3.33 8.13
#